data_AF-A0A969VKE2-F1
#
_entry.id   AF-A0A969VKE2-F1
#
_cell.length_a   1.000
_cell.length_b   1.000
_cell.length_c   1.000
_cell.angle_alpha   90.00
_cell.angle_beta   90.00
_cell.angle_gamma   90.00
#
_symmetry.space_group_name_H-M   'P 1'
#
loop_
_entity.id
_entity.type
_entity.pdbx_description
1 polymer ?
#
loop_
_entity_poly.entity_id
_entity_poly.type
_entity_poly.pdbx_seq_one_letter_code
_entity_poly.pdbx_strand_id
1 'polypeptide(L)'
;MAQRGSPETVKRKELVGKLNEVCLRAFSAAAQSAKTRGNPYVELAHFIEALSRSDRSDFDILCQSAGVDGARLEGDLQRALDKLPHGAGAVEEFSDHIFHAIREAWTFGKMEREADQVRSAHILLAAMKVPVLEGLMLKISLEFDKIDPDSLEPQLDGLLEASVESTTAPSAAAEPAAKPQGKSALAQYATNLTERAKAGKIDPVIGRDMEIRQIIDILMRRRQNNPILTGEAGVGKTAVVEGFALRLARGDVPPQLQAVDLHMLDIGLMQAGASVKGEFEKRLKAVIDEVQSSPKPIILFIDEAHTLIGAGGAAGTGDAANLLKPALARGELRTVAATTWAEYKEHIEKDPALTRRFQVVKVEEPGEDAAIRMVRGVAAVLEKHHKVEILDEAIQAAVRLSHRYIPARQLPDKAISLLDTVCARVAVSQHATPAEVEDIERRLQSLEVESAIIDREGAVGIDVADRKSEVESALATVRTDLKGARARWDCERALVDEVLDLRARLRAHYRA
;
A
#
# COMPACT_ATOMS: atom_id res chain seq x y z
N MET A 1 28.66 -16.85 -0.51
CA MET A 1 29.04 -16.11 0.70
C MET A 1 27.77 -15.48 1.26
N ALA A 2 27.25 -16.03 2.36
CA ALA A 2 26.01 -15.55 2.96
C ALA A 2 26.28 -14.23 3.70
N GLN A 3 25.56 -13.17 3.34
CA GLN A 3 25.50 -11.94 4.12
C GLN A 3 24.82 -12.27 5.46
N ARG A 4 25.61 -12.46 6.52
CA ARG A 4 25.12 -12.39 7.90
C ARG A 4 24.67 -10.95 8.13
N GLY A 5 23.36 -10.73 8.32
CA GLY A 5 22.84 -9.43 8.76
C GLY A 5 23.61 -8.97 10.00
N SER A 6 24.19 -7.78 9.95
CA SER A 6 24.96 -7.21 11.06
C SER A 6 24.06 -6.99 12.28
N PRO A 7 24.57 -7.12 13.52
CA PRO A 7 23.79 -6.91 14.75
C PRO A 7 23.11 -5.53 14.86
N GLU A 8 23.55 -4.54 14.07
CA GLU A 8 22.92 -3.23 13.97
C GLU A 8 21.58 -3.27 13.21
N THR A 9 21.44 -4.11 12.18
CA THR A 9 20.18 -4.24 11.41
C THR A 9 19.04 -4.81 12.24
N VAL A 10 19.35 -5.71 13.19
CA VAL A 10 18.38 -6.29 14.14
C VAL A 10 17.86 -5.22 15.11
N LYS A 11 18.74 -4.36 15.63
CA LYS A 11 18.36 -3.25 16.53
C LYS A 11 17.51 -2.19 15.83
N ARG A 12 17.80 -1.87 14.56
CA ARG A 12 17.01 -0.92 13.77
C ARG A 12 15.57 -1.41 13.55
N LYS A 13 15.36 -2.70 13.29
CA LYS A 13 14.02 -3.29 13.12
C LYS A 13 13.20 -3.27 14.42
N GLU A 14 13.85 -3.53 15.56
CA GLU A 14 13.20 -3.45 16.88
C GLU A 14 12.72 -2.03 17.19
N LEU A 15 13.52 -1.01 16.86
CA LEU A 15 13.16 0.41 17.04
C LEU A 15 11.94 0.80 16.21
N VAL A 16 11.88 0.41 14.94
CA VAL A 16 10.70 0.68 14.09
C VAL A 16 9.44 0.01 14.65
N GLY A 17 9.57 -1.18 15.23
CA GLY A 17 8.46 -1.88 15.88
C GLY A 17 7.92 -1.20 17.15
N LYS A 18 8.58 -0.13 17.64
CA LYS A 18 8.08 0.70 18.76
C LYS A 18 7.23 1.87 18.30
N LEU A 19 7.21 2.21 17.01
CA LEU A 19 6.39 3.31 16.50
C LEU A 19 4.90 3.00 16.60
N ASN A 20 4.09 4.02 16.95
CA ASN A 20 2.64 3.93 16.82
C ASN A 20 2.21 3.97 15.35
N GLU A 21 0.91 3.79 15.09
CA GLU A 21 0.39 3.69 13.72
C GLU A 21 0.68 4.92 12.85
N VAL A 22 0.58 6.13 13.41
CA VAL A 22 0.86 7.39 12.70
C VAL A 22 2.34 7.47 12.33
N CYS A 23 3.24 7.24 13.28
CA CYS A 23 4.69 7.25 13.01
C CYS A 23 5.11 6.13 12.04
N LEU A 24 4.49 4.95 12.11
CA LEU A 24 4.81 3.83 11.21
C LEU A 24 4.37 4.11 9.76
N ARG A 25 3.21 4.76 9.59
CA ARG A 25 2.76 5.26 8.28
C ARG A 25 3.71 6.32 7.75
N ALA A 26 4.12 7.28 8.58
CA ALA A 26 5.08 8.31 8.21
C ALA A 26 6.45 7.73 7.84
N PHE A 27 6.95 6.74 8.59
CA PHE A 27 8.19 6.03 8.29
C PHE A 27 8.13 5.33 6.92
N SER A 28 7.00 4.70 6.61
CA SER A 28 6.79 4.06 5.30
C SER A 28 6.66 5.08 4.16
N ALA A 29 5.95 6.19 4.42
CA ALA A 29 5.78 7.28 3.46
C ALA A 29 7.12 7.99 3.16
N ALA A 30 8.01 8.11 4.14
CA ALA A 30 9.35 8.67 3.94
C ALA A 30 10.17 7.86 2.92
N ALA A 31 10.09 6.52 2.98
CA ALA A 31 10.75 5.64 2.02
C ALA A 31 10.17 5.78 0.61
N GLN A 32 8.84 5.90 0.51
CA GLN A 32 8.17 6.15 -0.76
C GLN A 32 8.55 7.52 -1.33
N SER A 33 8.63 8.56 -0.50
CA SER A 33 9.03 9.92 -0.88
C SER A 33 10.45 9.94 -1.47
N ALA A 34 11.42 9.32 -0.77
CA ALA A 34 12.80 9.18 -1.26
C ALA A 34 12.87 8.44 -2.62
N LYS A 35 12.06 7.37 -2.78
CA LYS A 35 11.98 6.62 -4.04
C LYS A 35 11.40 7.47 -5.18
N THR A 36 10.33 8.22 -4.93
CA THR A 36 9.70 9.07 -5.96
C THR A 36 10.59 10.22 -6.41
N ARG A 37 11.41 10.75 -5.49
CA ARG A 37 12.37 11.83 -5.75
C ARG A 37 13.72 11.35 -6.29
N GLY A 38 13.95 10.03 -6.35
CA GLY A 38 15.19 9.44 -6.82
C GLY A 38 16.38 9.68 -5.88
N ASN A 39 16.13 9.81 -4.58
CA ASN A 39 17.17 9.95 -3.57
C ASN A 39 17.76 8.57 -3.21
N PRO A 40 19.08 8.45 -3.03
CA PRO A 40 19.72 7.18 -2.68
C PRO A 40 19.44 6.72 -1.25
N TYR A 41 19.20 7.65 -0.31
CA TYR A 41 18.96 7.34 1.11
C TYR A 41 17.68 7.99 1.62
N VAL A 42 17.00 7.31 2.54
CA VAL A 42 15.89 7.91 3.31
C VAL A 42 16.47 8.74 4.45
N GLU A 43 16.59 10.05 4.22
CA GLU A 43 17.05 11.01 5.24
C GLU A 43 15.98 11.41 6.26
N LEU A 44 16.40 11.93 7.41
CA LEU A 44 15.53 12.45 8.47
C LEU A 44 14.51 13.48 7.94
N ALA A 45 14.90 14.30 6.96
CA ALA A 45 14.01 15.26 6.31
C ALA A 45 12.75 14.61 5.69
N HIS A 46 12.88 13.42 5.09
CA HIS A 46 11.72 12.69 4.54
C HIS A 46 10.78 12.21 5.65
N PHE A 47 11.34 11.82 6.79
CA PHE A 47 10.56 11.34 7.92
C PHE A 47 9.79 12.48 8.60
N ILE A 48 10.44 13.62 8.79
CA ILE A 48 9.80 14.82 9.34
C ILE A 48 8.74 15.38 8.39
N GLU A 49 8.99 15.39 7.08
CA GLU A 49 7.98 15.79 6.08
C GLU A 49 6.75 14.87 6.09
N ALA A 50 6.97 13.57 6.24
CA ALA A 50 5.86 12.61 6.33
C ALA A 50 5.06 12.78 7.63
N LEU A 51 5.72 13.12 8.75
CA LEU A 51 5.05 13.43 10.01
C LEU A 51 4.26 14.73 9.94
N SER A 52 4.80 15.78 9.31
CA SER A 52 4.15 17.09 9.19
C SER A 52 2.89 17.08 8.32
N ARG A 53 2.68 16.05 7.50
CA ARG A 53 1.47 15.87 6.67
C ARG A 53 0.28 15.27 7.39
N SER A 54 0.46 14.79 8.62
CA SER A 54 -0.61 14.14 9.37
C SER A 54 -1.39 15.19 10.17
N ASP A 55 -2.54 15.63 9.62
CA ASP A 55 -3.42 16.60 10.29
C ASP A 55 -3.88 16.09 11.66
N ARG A 56 -3.89 16.98 12.66
CA ARG A 56 -4.33 16.68 14.05
C ARG A 56 -3.51 15.58 14.74
N SER A 57 -2.31 15.29 14.25
CA SER A 57 -1.31 14.43 14.92
C SER A 57 -0.66 15.14 16.10
N ASP A 58 0.07 14.39 16.94
CA ASP A 58 0.80 14.99 18.05
C ASP A 58 1.85 16.00 17.54
N PHE A 59 2.48 15.71 16.39
CA PHE A 59 3.42 16.59 15.71
C PHE A 59 2.77 17.93 15.29
N ASP A 60 1.63 17.86 14.61
CA ASP A 60 0.89 19.04 14.14
C ASP A 60 0.44 19.92 15.31
N ILE A 61 -0.13 19.31 16.36
CA ILE A 61 -0.59 20.00 17.57
C ILE A 61 0.57 20.69 18.28
N LEU A 62 1.73 20.04 18.40
CA LEU A 62 2.91 20.65 19.01
C LEU A 62 3.45 21.83 18.21
N CYS A 63 3.57 21.68 16.89
CA CYS A 63 3.98 22.78 16.02
C CYS A 63 3.03 23.99 16.16
N GLN A 64 1.71 23.76 16.17
CA GLN A 64 0.73 24.83 16.37
C GLN A 64 0.87 25.49 17.75
N SER A 65 1.04 24.69 18.81
CA SER A 65 1.19 25.20 20.18
C SER A 65 2.46 26.03 20.39
N ALA A 66 3.53 25.68 19.68
CA ALA A 66 4.82 26.38 19.70
C ALA A 66 4.85 27.63 18.78
N GLY A 67 3.78 27.89 18.02
CA GLY A 67 3.72 29.04 17.09
C GLY A 67 4.56 28.86 15.83
N VAL A 68 4.77 27.62 15.39
CA VAL A 68 5.40 27.28 14.11
C VAL A 68 4.48 27.67 12.96
N ASP A 69 5.03 28.38 11.98
CA ASP A 69 4.30 28.70 10.75
C ASP A 69 4.30 27.48 9.82
N GLY A 70 3.15 26.81 9.71
CA GLY A 70 3.01 25.58 8.91
C GLY A 70 3.32 25.78 7.42
N ALA A 71 2.95 26.92 6.83
CA ALA A 71 3.22 27.18 5.41
C ALA A 71 4.72 27.40 5.17
N ARG A 72 5.39 28.08 6.11
CA ARG A 72 6.84 28.25 6.05
C ARG A 72 7.59 26.95 6.27
N LEU A 73 7.17 26.15 7.25
CA LEU A 73 7.73 24.83 7.55
C LEU A 73 7.61 23.90 6.34
N GLU A 74 6.46 23.85 5.68
CA GLU A 74 6.25 23.06 4.46
C GLU A 74 7.20 23.50 3.33
N GLY A 75 7.31 24.82 3.10
CA GLY A 75 8.21 25.37 2.09
C GLY A 75 9.69 25.16 2.40
N ASP A 76 10.09 25.12 3.67
CA ASP A 76 11.44 24.79 4.12
C ASP A 76 11.75 23.30 3.94
N LEU A 77 10.83 22.41 4.35
CA LEU A 77 10.93 20.95 4.19
C LEU A 77 11.09 20.57 2.71
N GLN A 78 10.29 21.18 1.83
CA GLN A 78 10.39 20.94 0.39
C GLN A 78 11.77 21.34 -0.16
N ARG A 79 12.27 22.52 0.23
CA ARG A 79 13.62 22.98 -0.13
C ARG A 79 14.73 22.11 0.45
N ALA A 80 14.56 21.56 1.65
CA ALA A 80 15.51 20.66 2.25
C ALA A 80 15.59 19.33 1.47
N LEU A 81 14.44 18.81 1.04
CA LEU A 81 14.36 17.60 0.20
C LEU A 81 14.93 17.81 -1.20
N ASP A 82 14.68 18.97 -1.82
CA ASP A 82 15.19 19.29 -3.17
C ASP A 82 16.72 19.44 -3.22
N LYS A 83 17.35 19.75 -2.08
CA LYS A 83 18.82 19.83 -1.94
C LYS A 83 19.49 18.47 -1.78
N LEU A 84 18.73 17.39 -1.55
CA LEU A 84 19.29 16.07 -1.37
C LEU A 84 19.82 15.51 -2.71
N PRO A 85 20.87 14.67 -2.68
CA PRO A 85 21.38 14.01 -3.89
C PRO A 85 20.26 13.23 -4.61
N HIS A 86 20.17 13.37 -5.92
CA HIS A 86 19.14 12.76 -6.75
C HIS A 86 19.74 11.97 -7.93
N GLY A 87 18.99 11.03 -8.49
CA GLY A 87 19.38 10.23 -9.67
C GLY A 87 19.63 8.74 -9.38
N ALA A 88 19.28 8.26 -8.19
CA ALA A 88 19.34 6.84 -7.85
C ALA A 88 18.13 6.09 -8.43
N GLY A 89 18.37 4.89 -9.00
CA GLY A 89 17.31 4.03 -9.53
C GLY A 89 16.53 3.26 -8.46
N ALA A 90 17.04 3.20 -7.23
CA ALA A 90 16.41 2.60 -6.07
C ALA A 90 16.93 3.27 -4.79
N VAL A 91 16.15 3.16 -3.71
CA VAL A 91 16.58 3.57 -2.37
C VAL A 91 17.50 2.48 -1.81
N GLU A 92 18.69 2.86 -1.38
CA GLU A 92 19.71 1.96 -0.84
C GLU A 92 19.45 1.63 0.63
N GLU A 93 19.24 2.64 1.48
CA GLU A 93 19.10 2.45 2.93
C GLU A 93 18.42 3.65 3.64
N PHE A 94 18.04 3.47 4.91
CA PHE A 94 17.59 4.54 5.80
C PHE A 94 18.77 5.15 6.58
N SER A 95 18.76 6.48 6.74
CA SER A 95 19.75 7.24 7.50
C SER A 95 19.74 6.88 8.99
N ASP A 96 20.91 6.77 9.60
CA ASP A 96 21.08 6.48 11.03
C ASP A 96 20.39 7.51 11.94
N HIS A 97 20.25 8.75 11.46
CA HIS A 97 19.58 9.81 12.20
C HIS A 97 18.11 9.51 12.48
N ILE A 98 17.42 8.76 11.59
CA ILE A 98 16.04 8.33 11.82
C ILE A 98 15.98 7.36 12.99
N PHE A 99 16.83 6.34 12.98
CA PHE A 99 16.86 5.35 14.07
C PHE A 99 17.37 5.95 15.38
N HIS A 100 18.26 6.93 15.32
CA HIS A 100 18.67 7.71 16.47
C HIS A 100 17.46 8.45 17.07
N ALA A 101 16.71 9.19 16.25
CA ALA A 101 15.50 9.88 16.71
C ALA A 101 14.48 8.93 17.34
N ILE A 102 14.23 7.77 16.72
CA ILE A 102 13.30 6.75 17.26
C ILE A 102 13.80 6.18 18.60
N ARG A 103 15.10 5.93 18.73
CA ARG A 103 15.70 5.40 19.97
C ARG A 103 15.60 6.40 21.11
N GLU A 104 15.93 7.66 20.86
CA GLU A 104 15.85 8.70 21.87
C GLU A 104 14.39 8.97 22.26
N ALA A 105 13.47 8.97 21.28
CA ALA A 105 12.03 9.07 21.53
C ALA A 105 11.47 7.91 22.37
N TRP A 106 11.99 6.69 22.18
CA TRP A 106 11.62 5.53 23.00
C TRP A 106 12.15 5.63 24.43
N THR A 107 13.39 6.08 24.60
CA THR A 107 13.97 6.33 25.93
C THR A 107 13.18 7.41 26.67
N PHE A 108 12.84 8.48 25.96
CA PHE A 108 12.06 9.60 26.44
C PHE A 108 10.64 9.16 26.86
N GLY A 109 9.89 8.48 25.99
CA GLY A 109 8.53 8.00 26.30
C GLY A 109 8.46 6.94 27.41
N LYS A 110 9.53 6.15 27.61
CA LYS A 110 9.60 5.15 28.68
C LYS A 110 9.94 5.69 30.05
N MET A 111 10.86 6.66 30.13
CA MET A 111 11.31 7.19 31.42
C MET A 111 10.25 8.05 32.10
N GLU A 112 9.41 8.72 31.32
CA GLU A 112 8.47 9.70 31.87
C GLU A 112 7.03 9.18 31.99
N ARG A 113 6.57 8.23 31.15
CA ARG A 113 5.12 8.01 30.96
C ARG A 113 4.63 6.58 30.71
N GLU A 114 5.44 5.55 30.96
CA GLU A 114 5.06 4.13 30.71
C GLU A 114 4.47 3.87 29.30
N ALA A 115 4.90 4.64 28.29
CA ALA A 115 4.34 4.53 26.96
C ALA A 115 4.78 3.21 26.28
N ASP A 116 3.80 2.38 25.90
CA ASP A 116 4.05 1.12 25.17
C ASP A 116 4.48 1.35 23.71
N GLN A 117 4.28 2.57 23.18
CA GLN A 117 4.60 2.95 21.80
C GLN A 117 5.14 4.40 21.71
N VAL A 118 5.99 4.63 20.70
CA VAL A 118 6.54 5.94 20.33
C VAL A 118 5.54 6.69 19.45
N ARG A 119 5.03 7.81 19.95
CA ARG A 119 4.19 8.78 19.25
C ARG A 119 5.01 9.88 18.59
N SER A 120 4.37 10.64 17.70
CA SER A 120 5.06 11.67 16.92
C SER A 120 5.57 12.83 17.78
N ALA A 121 4.91 13.15 18.90
CA ALA A 121 5.41 14.10 19.90
C ALA A 121 6.76 13.68 20.48
N HIS A 122 6.91 12.42 20.86
CA HIS A 122 8.17 11.94 21.44
C HIS A 122 9.33 12.04 20.45
N ILE A 123 9.06 11.82 19.16
CA ILE A 123 10.06 11.95 18.10
C ILE A 123 10.50 13.39 17.93
N LEU A 124 9.54 14.32 17.88
CA LEU A 124 9.81 15.74 17.74
C LEU A 124 10.62 16.28 18.92
N LEU A 125 10.18 16.00 20.16
CA LEU A 125 10.85 16.47 21.36
C LEU A 125 12.23 15.85 21.53
N ALA A 126 12.37 14.53 21.30
CA ALA A 126 13.67 13.89 21.38
C ALA A 126 14.63 14.40 20.30
N ALA A 127 14.14 14.71 19.09
CA ALA A 127 14.95 15.33 18.04
C ALA A 127 15.45 16.72 18.44
N MET A 128 14.65 17.50 19.17
CA MET A 128 15.04 18.83 19.67
C MET A 128 15.93 18.78 20.92
N LYS A 129 15.91 17.70 21.71
CA LYS A 129 16.77 17.55 22.91
C LYS A 129 18.17 17.01 22.62
N VAL A 130 18.36 16.34 21.47
CA VAL A 130 19.62 15.67 21.14
C VAL A 130 20.42 16.59 20.21
N PRO A 131 21.59 17.11 20.62
CA PRO A 131 22.28 18.19 19.87
C PRO A 131 22.56 17.89 18.40
N VAL A 132 22.83 16.61 18.06
CA VAL A 132 23.06 16.18 16.68
C VAL A 132 21.77 16.22 15.84
N LEU A 133 20.64 15.85 16.43
CA LEU A 133 19.33 15.86 15.75
C LEU A 133 18.76 17.27 15.70
N GLU A 134 18.91 18.05 16.76
CA GLU A 134 18.49 19.45 16.84
C GLU A 134 19.18 20.27 15.73
N GLY A 135 20.50 20.10 15.58
CA GLY A 135 21.25 20.73 14.50
C GLY A 135 20.81 20.28 13.10
N LEU A 136 20.20 19.11 12.93
CA LEU A 136 19.60 18.68 11.67
C LEU A 136 18.20 19.25 11.47
N MET A 137 17.38 19.31 12.52
CA MET A 137 16.07 19.95 12.50
C MET A 137 16.20 21.43 12.11
N LEU A 138 17.11 22.18 12.75
CA LEU A 138 17.36 23.59 12.44
C LEU A 138 17.95 23.82 11.04
N LYS A 139 18.66 22.83 10.47
CA LYS A 139 19.11 22.86 9.08
C LYS A 139 17.96 22.64 8.09
N ILE A 140 16.94 21.88 8.48
CA ILE A 140 15.73 21.66 7.69
C ILE A 140 14.88 22.92 7.71
N SER A 141 14.55 23.45 8.89
CA SER A 141 13.79 24.69 9.05
C SER A 141 14.16 25.39 10.36
N LEU A 142 14.30 26.72 10.30
CA LEU A 142 14.47 27.56 11.50
C LEU A 142 13.18 27.67 12.33
N GLU A 143 12.04 27.23 11.80
CA GLU A 143 10.79 27.21 12.57
C GLU A 143 10.85 26.25 13.75
N PHE A 144 11.71 25.22 13.70
CA PHE A 144 11.93 24.31 14.82
C PHE A 144 12.59 25.00 16.04
N ASP A 145 13.25 26.16 15.88
CA ASP A 145 13.82 26.96 16.98
C ASP A 145 12.74 27.46 17.97
N LYS A 146 11.48 27.51 17.53
CA LYS A 146 10.34 27.89 18.37
C LYS A 146 9.88 26.78 19.30
N ILE A 147 10.32 25.55 19.07
CA ILE A 147 9.96 24.38 19.86
C ILE A 147 10.95 24.26 21.01
N ASP A 148 10.54 24.68 22.19
CA ASP A 148 11.29 24.47 23.44
C ASP A 148 10.76 23.22 24.15
N PRO A 149 11.51 22.10 24.14
CA PRO A 149 11.06 20.85 24.73
C PRO A 149 10.80 20.96 26.24
N ASP A 150 11.62 21.72 26.98
CA ASP A 150 11.51 21.82 28.44
C ASP A 150 10.27 22.61 28.87
N SER A 151 9.80 23.53 28.02
CA SER A 151 8.57 24.30 28.22
C SER A 151 7.30 23.53 27.85
N LEU A 152 7.37 22.71 26.79
CA LEU A 152 6.22 21.96 26.27
C LEU A 152 5.94 20.68 27.06
N GLU A 153 6.98 20.04 27.59
CA GLU A 153 6.88 18.77 28.32
C GLU A 153 5.83 18.73 29.44
N PRO A 154 5.76 19.73 30.35
CA PRO A 154 4.78 19.76 31.42
C PRO A 154 3.32 19.90 30.92
N GLN A 155 3.12 20.39 29.70
CA GLN A 155 1.79 20.69 29.14
C GLN A 155 1.30 19.64 28.13
N LEU A 156 2.17 18.69 27.77
CA LEU A 156 1.92 17.68 26.73
C LEU A 156 0.58 16.93 26.90
N ASP A 157 0.25 16.47 28.11
CA ASP A 157 -0.96 15.65 28.30
C ASP A 157 -2.24 16.46 28.00
N GLY A 158 -2.27 17.74 28.40
CA GLY A 158 -3.39 18.63 28.11
C GLY A 158 -3.45 19.09 26.66
N LEU A 159 -2.30 19.27 25.99
CA LEU A 159 -2.25 19.65 24.57
C LEU A 159 -2.64 18.49 23.66
N LEU A 160 -2.23 17.27 23.99
CA LEU A 160 -2.37 16.09 23.13
C LEU A 160 -3.66 15.30 23.36
N GLU A 161 -4.53 15.72 24.29
CA GLU A 161 -5.86 15.11 24.52
C GLU A 161 -6.74 15.10 23.26
N ALA A 162 -6.63 16.12 22.40
CA ALA A 162 -7.40 16.25 21.17
C ALA A 162 -6.76 15.57 19.95
N SER A 163 -5.59 14.96 20.13
CA SER A 163 -4.84 14.32 19.06
C SER A 163 -5.52 13.06 18.55
N VAL A 164 -5.37 12.78 17.25
CA VAL A 164 -5.75 11.48 16.67
C VAL A 164 -4.90 10.34 17.19
N GLU A 165 -3.74 10.64 17.79
CA GLU A 165 -2.89 9.66 18.47
C GLU A 165 -3.36 9.41 19.92
N SER A 166 -4.24 10.26 20.49
CA SER A 166 -4.84 10.14 21.82
C SER A 166 -5.72 8.91 21.97
N THR A 167 -5.47 8.11 23.01
CA THR A 167 -6.23 6.88 23.28
C THR A 167 -7.41 7.14 24.24
N THR A 168 -7.84 8.40 24.39
CA THR A 168 -8.78 8.85 25.44
C THR A 168 -9.89 9.76 24.90
N ALA A 169 -10.92 9.20 24.26
CA ALA A 169 -12.34 9.61 24.35
C ALA A 169 -13.25 8.64 23.54
N PRO A 170 -14.58 8.58 23.78
CA PRO A 170 -15.24 7.83 24.86
C PRO A 170 -16.07 6.65 24.33
N SER A 171 -16.24 5.66 25.21
CA SER A 171 -17.30 4.65 25.12
C SER A 171 -18.67 5.32 25.05
N ALA A 172 -19.30 5.31 23.88
CA ALA A 172 -20.70 5.67 23.71
C ALA A 172 -21.57 4.40 23.81
N ALA A 173 -22.15 4.23 24.99
CA ALA A 173 -23.36 3.46 25.32
C ALA A 173 -23.67 2.20 24.49
N ALA A 174 -23.18 1.05 24.99
CA ALA A 174 -23.96 -0.17 24.96
C ALA A 174 -24.42 -0.47 26.39
N GLU A 175 -25.72 -0.70 26.54
CA GLU A 175 -26.45 -1.18 27.70
C GLU A 175 -25.75 -2.36 28.42
N PRO A 176 -26.10 -2.66 29.70
CA PRO A 176 -25.35 -3.59 30.52
C PRO A 176 -25.51 -5.04 30.03
N ALA A 177 -24.68 -5.40 29.05
CA ALA A 177 -24.49 -6.76 28.59
C ALA A 177 -23.16 -7.30 29.16
N ALA A 178 -23.24 -8.54 29.61
CA ALA A 178 -22.22 -9.32 30.31
C ALA A 178 -20.76 -9.08 29.87
N LYS A 179 -19.85 -9.16 30.86
CA LYS A 179 -18.38 -9.31 30.79
C LYS A 179 -17.78 -9.37 29.36
N PRO A 180 -16.82 -8.51 29.00
CA PRO A 180 -16.26 -8.47 27.65
C PRO A 180 -15.57 -9.80 27.31
N GLN A 181 -16.13 -10.56 26.36
CA GLN A 181 -15.36 -11.55 25.64
C GLN A 181 -14.31 -10.80 24.80
N GLY A 182 -13.04 -11.19 24.95
CA GLY A 182 -11.93 -10.58 24.21
C GLY A 182 -12.15 -10.66 22.70
N LYS A 183 -11.61 -9.67 21.97
CA LYS A 183 -11.58 -9.69 20.50
C LYS A 183 -10.99 -11.03 20.02
N SER A 184 -11.79 -11.80 19.29
CA SER A 184 -11.43 -13.05 18.60
C SER A 184 -10.07 -12.95 17.91
N ALA A 185 -9.22 -13.99 18.01
CA ALA A 185 -7.93 -14.05 17.33
C ALA A 185 -8.12 -14.12 15.81
N LEU A 186 -9.16 -14.80 15.34
CA LEU A 186 -9.57 -14.78 13.93
C LEU A 186 -9.90 -13.37 13.44
N ALA A 187 -10.63 -12.57 14.22
CA ALA A 187 -10.95 -11.19 13.84
C ALA A 187 -9.72 -10.27 13.76
N GLN A 188 -8.64 -10.60 14.47
CA GLN A 188 -7.40 -9.81 14.48
C GLN A 188 -6.42 -10.24 13.40
N TYR A 189 -6.32 -11.53 13.10
CA TYR A 189 -5.25 -12.12 12.27
C TYR A 189 -5.75 -12.82 11.02
N ALA A 190 -7.06 -12.83 10.76
CA ALA A 190 -7.63 -13.42 9.57
C ALA A 190 -8.75 -12.56 8.97
N THR A 191 -8.91 -12.67 7.65
CA THR A 191 -9.99 -12.01 6.91
C THR A 191 -11.01 -13.05 6.45
N ASN A 192 -12.29 -12.86 6.78
CA ASN A 192 -13.36 -13.73 6.31
C ASN A 192 -13.68 -13.46 4.83
N LEU A 193 -13.16 -14.32 3.94
CA LEU A 193 -13.38 -14.20 2.50
C LEU A 193 -14.82 -14.52 2.11
N THR A 194 -15.48 -15.46 2.82
CA THR A 194 -16.89 -15.80 2.55
C THR A 194 -17.81 -14.62 2.85
N GLU A 195 -17.55 -13.87 3.94
CA GLU A 195 -18.29 -12.66 4.26
C GLU A 195 -18.03 -11.53 3.26
N ARG A 196 -16.76 -11.32 2.86
CA ARG A 196 -16.42 -10.36 1.80
C ARG A 196 -17.11 -10.70 0.47
N ALA A 197 -17.19 -11.98 0.11
CA ALA A 197 -17.94 -12.44 -1.05
C ALA A 197 -19.44 -12.11 -0.95
N LYS A 198 -20.07 -12.37 0.21
CA LYS A 198 -21.49 -12.02 0.45
C LYS A 198 -21.73 -10.52 0.36
N ALA A 199 -20.77 -9.71 0.81
CA ALA A 199 -20.82 -8.25 0.73
C ALA A 199 -20.49 -7.69 -0.67
N GLY A 200 -20.20 -8.54 -1.67
CA GLY A 200 -19.83 -8.10 -3.02
C GLY A 200 -18.48 -7.39 -3.11
N LYS A 201 -17.58 -7.63 -2.15
CA LYS A 201 -16.22 -7.03 -2.07
C LYS A 201 -15.13 -7.93 -2.68
N ILE A 202 -15.53 -8.95 -3.43
CA ILE A 202 -14.63 -9.85 -4.16
C ILE A 202 -15.04 -9.79 -5.63
N ASP A 203 -14.06 -9.54 -6.49
CA ASP A 203 -14.25 -9.42 -7.93
C ASP A 203 -14.70 -10.75 -8.55
N PRO A 204 -15.46 -10.73 -9.65
CA PRO A 204 -15.90 -11.95 -10.31
C PRO A 204 -14.70 -12.73 -10.88
N VAL A 205 -14.57 -13.99 -10.46
CA VAL A 205 -13.52 -14.90 -10.95
C VAL A 205 -14.03 -15.67 -12.15
N ILE A 206 -13.32 -15.56 -13.28
CA ILE A 206 -13.68 -16.21 -14.56
C ILE A 206 -12.59 -17.22 -14.93
N GLY A 207 -12.98 -18.38 -15.47
CA GLY A 207 -12.04 -19.32 -16.11
C GLY A 207 -11.19 -20.16 -15.14
N ARG A 208 -11.59 -20.25 -13.87
CA ARG A 208 -10.95 -21.10 -12.83
C ARG A 208 -11.89 -22.17 -12.25
N ASP A 209 -12.95 -22.51 -12.98
CA ASP A 209 -13.99 -23.45 -12.52
C ASP A 209 -13.44 -24.85 -12.25
N MET A 210 -12.45 -25.31 -13.01
CA MET A 210 -11.87 -26.64 -12.85
C MET A 210 -11.09 -26.74 -11.54
N GLU A 211 -10.25 -25.75 -11.24
CA GLU A 211 -9.46 -25.69 -10.01
C GLU A 211 -10.36 -25.50 -8.79
N ILE A 212 -11.40 -24.67 -8.88
CA ILE A 212 -12.38 -24.50 -7.80
C ILE A 212 -13.15 -25.81 -7.54
N ARG A 213 -13.54 -26.55 -8.59
CA ARG A 213 -14.15 -27.88 -8.42
C ARG A 213 -13.18 -28.86 -7.77
N GLN A 214 -11.91 -28.87 -8.17
CA GLN A 214 -10.90 -29.72 -7.54
C GLN A 214 -10.72 -29.39 -6.04
N ILE A 215 -10.72 -28.11 -5.66
CA ILE A 215 -10.71 -27.70 -4.24
C ILE A 215 -11.90 -28.32 -3.50
N ILE A 216 -13.11 -28.19 -4.04
CA ILE A 216 -14.33 -28.74 -3.44
C ILE A 216 -14.22 -30.26 -3.31
N ASP A 217 -13.82 -30.96 -4.38
CA ASP A 217 -13.69 -32.41 -4.39
C ASP A 217 -12.68 -32.90 -3.35
N ILE A 218 -11.57 -32.19 -3.18
CA ILE A 218 -10.53 -32.51 -2.20
C ILE A 218 -11.06 -32.31 -0.77
N LEU A 219 -11.72 -31.18 -0.49
CA LEU A 219 -12.27 -30.87 0.83
C LEU A 219 -13.31 -31.89 1.30
N MET A 220 -13.95 -32.61 0.37
CA MET A 220 -14.92 -33.67 0.64
C MET A 220 -14.30 -35.05 0.89
N ARG A 221 -12.98 -35.22 0.68
CA ARG A 221 -12.30 -36.49 0.94
C ARG A 221 -12.16 -36.75 2.43
N ARG A 222 -12.05 -38.03 2.79
CA ARG A 222 -11.75 -38.45 4.18
C ARG A 222 -10.26 -38.35 4.52
N ARG A 223 -9.38 -38.51 3.53
CA ARG A 223 -7.91 -38.42 3.64
C ARG A 223 -7.41 -37.46 2.56
N GLN A 224 -6.26 -36.82 2.81
CA GLN A 224 -5.69 -35.80 1.91
C GLN A 224 -6.75 -34.74 1.53
N ASN A 225 -7.43 -34.22 2.55
CA ASN A 225 -8.57 -33.33 2.41
C ASN A 225 -8.20 -31.84 2.51
N ASN A 226 -6.90 -31.52 2.45
CA ASN A 226 -6.41 -30.16 2.41
C ASN A 226 -5.86 -29.89 1.01
N PRO A 227 -6.51 -29.07 0.17
CA PRO A 227 -5.96 -28.72 -1.13
C PRO A 227 -4.75 -27.79 -0.96
N ILE A 228 -3.71 -28.01 -1.76
CA ILE A 228 -2.58 -27.09 -1.91
C ILE A 228 -2.45 -26.66 -3.37
N LEU A 229 -2.66 -25.37 -3.62
CA LEU A 229 -2.51 -24.73 -4.92
C LEU A 229 -1.02 -24.53 -5.21
N THR A 230 -0.53 -25.19 -6.26
CA THR A 230 0.86 -25.05 -6.71
C THR A 230 0.90 -24.44 -8.10
N GLY A 231 1.68 -23.38 -8.28
CA GLY A 231 1.87 -22.72 -9.58
C GLY A 231 2.80 -21.53 -9.45
N GLU A 232 3.27 -20.99 -10.56
CA GLU A 232 4.15 -19.81 -10.56
C GLU A 232 3.46 -18.57 -9.95
N ALA A 233 4.22 -17.53 -9.62
CA ALA A 233 3.65 -16.26 -9.20
C ALA A 233 2.86 -15.62 -10.36
N GLY A 234 1.73 -14.96 -10.06
CA GLY A 234 0.91 -14.28 -11.07
C GLY A 234 -0.07 -15.15 -11.87
N VAL A 235 -0.07 -16.48 -11.71
CA VAL A 235 -1.06 -17.36 -12.39
C VAL A 235 -2.48 -17.22 -11.82
N GLY A 236 -2.66 -16.50 -10.71
CA GLY A 236 -3.98 -16.28 -10.09
C GLY A 236 -4.39 -17.33 -9.06
N LYS A 237 -3.45 -17.86 -8.26
CA LYS A 237 -3.76 -18.78 -7.14
C LYS A 237 -4.77 -18.19 -6.16
N THR A 238 -4.58 -16.94 -5.75
CA THR A 238 -5.49 -16.20 -4.87
C THR A 238 -6.88 -16.05 -5.49
N ALA A 239 -6.95 -15.78 -6.81
CA ALA A 239 -8.21 -15.70 -7.53
C ALA A 239 -8.99 -17.03 -7.50
N VAL A 240 -8.32 -18.18 -7.55
CA VAL A 240 -8.99 -19.49 -7.38
C VAL A 240 -9.66 -19.59 -6.00
N VAL A 241 -8.98 -19.13 -4.95
CA VAL A 241 -9.47 -19.14 -3.56
C VAL A 241 -10.63 -18.18 -3.37
N GLU A 242 -10.54 -16.98 -3.92
CA GLU A 242 -11.63 -16.01 -3.95
C GLU A 242 -12.84 -16.53 -4.73
N GLY A 243 -12.60 -17.23 -5.84
CA GLY A 243 -13.65 -17.92 -6.59
C GLY A 243 -14.32 -19.02 -5.78
N PHE A 244 -13.57 -19.76 -4.98
CA PHE A 244 -14.13 -20.70 -4.02
C PHE A 244 -14.96 -20.01 -2.93
N ALA A 245 -14.50 -18.86 -2.41
CA ALA A 245 -15.27 -18.04 -1.46
C ALA A 245 -16.60 -17.56 -2.04
N LEU A 246 -16.61 -17.15 -3.32
CA LEU A 246 -17.84 -16.77 -4.05
C LEU A 246 -18.82 -17.95 -4.15
N ARG A 247 -18.35 -19.18 -4.40
CA ARG A 247 -19.22 -20.37 -4.44
C ARG A 247 -19.79 -20.71 -3.06
N LEU A 248 -18.98 -20.62 -2.00
CA LEU A 248 -19.46 -20.75 -0.61
C LEU A 248 -20.54 -19.72 -0.30
N ALA A 249 -20.32 -18.44 -0.65
CA ALA A 249 -21.26 -17.36 -0.40
C ALA A 249 -22.60 -17.55 -1.12
N ARG A 250 -22.57 -18.10 -2.35
CA ARG A 250 -23.77 -18.40 -3.16
C ARG A 250 -24.46 -19.71 -2.79
N GLY A 251 -23.84 -20.53 -1.94
CA GLY A 251 -24.33 -21.89 -1.65
C GLY A 251 -24.16 -22.88 -2.80
N ASP A 252 -23.38 -22.54 -3.83
CA ASP A 252 -23.06 -23.39 -4.99
C ASP A 252 -21.93 -24.37 -4.65
N VAL A 253 -22.15 -25.15 -3.59
CA VAL A 253 -21.24 -26.15 -3.04
C VAL A 253 -22.07 -27.32 -2.46
N PRO A 254 -21.48 -28.52 -2.30
CA PRO A 254 -22.14 -29.63 -1.64
C PRO A 254 -22.67 -29.26 -0.24
N PRO A 255 -23.74 -29.91 0.26
CA PRO A 255 -24.38 -29.56 1.54
C PRO A 255 -23.42 -29.49 2.73
N GLN A 256 -22.37 -30.32 2.73
CA GLN A 256 -21.33 -30.35 3.77
C GLN A 256 -20.46 -29.09 3.83
N LEU A 257 -20.48 -28.25 2.79
CA LEU A 257 -19.72 -27.00 2.69
C LEU A 257 -20.60 -25.74 2.74
N GLN A 258 -21.94 -25.85 2.69
CA GLN A 258 -22.83 -24.68 2.62
C GLN A 258 -22.78 -23.78 3.87
N ALA A 259 -22.46 -24.36 5.04
CA ALA A 259 -22.36 -23.64 6.31
C ALA A 259 -20.91 -23.41 6.77
N VAL A 260 -19.95 -23.39 5.84
CA VAL A 260 -18.52 -23.26 6.13
C VAL A 260 -18.00 -21.88 5.74
N ASP A 261 -17.22 -21.26 6.60
CA ASP A 261 -16.55 -19.99 6.29
C ASP A 261 -15.09 -20.20 5.90
N LEU A 262 -14.63 -19.45 4.90
CA LEU A 262 -13.25 -19.40 4.47
C LEU A 262 -12.57 -18.16 5.03
N HIS A 263 -11.51 -18.37 5.82
CA HIS A 263 -10.74 -17.28 6.43
C HIS A 263 -9.32 -17.28 5.86
N MET A 264 -8.87 -16.15 5.33
CA MET A 264 -7.49 -15.94 4.89
C MET A 264 -6.65 -15.49 6.08
N LEU A 265 -5.60 -16.24 6.39
CA LEU A 265 -4.64 -15.90 7.44
C LEU A 265 -3.71 -14.78 6.95
N ASP A 266 -3.57 -13.71 7.72
CA ASP A 266 -2.63 -12.63 7.44
C ASP A 266 -1.34 -12.84 8.25
N ILE A 267 -0.36 -13.45 7.60
CA ILE A 267 0.95 -13.73 8.21
C ILE A 267 1.68 -12.41 8.54
N GLY A 268 1.47 -11.36 7.76
CA GLY A 268 2.07 -10.04 7.97
C GLY A 268 1.60 -9.42 9.28
N LEU A 269 0.28 -9.40 9.54
CA LEU A 269 -0.29 -8.93 10.80
C LEU A 269 0.17 -9.77 12.00
N MET A 270 0.34 -11.08 11.83
CA MET A 270 0.83 -11.94 12.88
C MET A 270 2.30 -11.70 13.23
N GLN A 271 3.12 -11.37 12.23
CA GLN A 271 4.53 -11.01 12.40
C GLN A 271 4.71 -9.57 12.90
N ALA A 272 3.81 -8.66 12.53
CA ALA A 272 3.83 -7.27 12.96
C ALA A 272 3.73 -7.19 14.50
N GLY A 273 4.74 -6.59 15.13
CA GLY A 273 4.82 -6.47 16.59
C GLY A 273 5.17 -7.75 17.36
N ALA A 274 5.39 -8.90 16.69
CA ALA A 274 5.89 -10.11 17.33
C ALA A 274 7.41 -10.00 17.55
N SER A 275 7.81 -9.22 18.56
CA SER A 275 9.21 -8.87 18.85
C SER A 275 9.95 -9.95 19.64
N VAL A 276 9.23 -10.85 20.30
CA VAL A 276 9.79 -11.94 21.11
C VAL A 276 9.61 -13.27 20.38
N LYS A 277 10.69 -14.07 20.29
CA LYS A 277 10.65 -15.46 19.79
C LYS A 277 9.58 -16.25 20.58
N GLY A 278 8.49 -16.65 19.91
CA GLY A 278 7.36 -17.37 20.49
C GLY A 278 6.04 -16.59 20.56
N GLU A 279 6.04 -15.27 20.37
CA GLU A 279 4.79 -14.50 20.34
C GLU A 279 3.97 -14.80 19.08
N PHE A 280 4.63 -14.91 17.93
CA PHE A 280 4.04 -15.37 16.69
C PHE A 280 3.38 -16.76 16.85
N GLU A 281 4.08 -17.69 17.48
CA GLU A 281 3.59 -19.04 17.78
C GLU A 281 2.35 -19.00 18.67
N LYS A 282 2.35 -18.14 19.70
CA LYS A 282 1.18 -17.95 20.57
C LYS A 282 -0.02 -17.42 19.79
N ARG A 283 0.18 -16.44 18.90
CA ARG A 283 -0.88 -15.90 18.03
C ARG A 283 -1.40 -16.96 17.06
N LEU A 284 -0.51 -17.72 16.41
CA LEU A 284 -0.88 -18.80 15.51
C LEU A 284 -1.65 -19.90 16.23
N LYS A 285 -1.19 -20.29 17.41
CA LYS A 285 -1.88 -21.26 18.25
C LYS A 285 -3.27 -20.77 18.64
N ALA A 286 -3.42 -19.50 19.05
CA ALA A 286 -4.73 -18.93 19.35
C ALA A 286 -5.70 -19.00 18.16
N VAL A 287 -5.22 -18.68 16.95
CA VAL A 287 -6.03 -18.82 15.72
C VAL A 287 -6.41 -20.27 15.46
N ILE A 288 -5.47 -21.22 15.58
CA ILE A 288 -5.76 -22.66 15.38
C ILE A 288 -6.79 -23.15 16.40
N ASP A 289 -6.60 -22.83 17.68
CA ASP A 289 -7.49 -23.25 18.77
C ASP A 289 -8.91 -22.66 18.56
N GLU A 290 -9.00 -21.42 18.08
CA GLU A 290 -10.28 -20.78 17.76
C GLU A 290 -10.97 -21.41 16.54
N VAL A 291 -10.22 -21.72 15.48
CA VAL A 291 -10.75 -22.45 14.31
C VAL A 291 -11.29 -23.82 14.71
N GLN A 292 -10.58 -24.53 15.59
CA GLN A 292 -10.98 -25.87 16.05
C GLN A 292 -12.20 -25.84 16.99
N SER A 293 -12.33 -24.80 17.81
CA SER A 293 -13.43 -24.65 18.77
C SER A 293 -14.66 -23.92 18.19
N SER A 294 -14.56 -23.40 16.96
CA SER A 294 -15.64 -22.68 16.32
C SER A 294 -16.88 -23.58 16.11
N PRO A 295 -18.08 -23.15 16.55
CA PRO A 295 -19.33 -23.90 16.34
C PRO A 295 -19.69 -24.00 14.86
N LYS A 296 -19.28 -23.02 14.06
CA LYS A 296 -19.39 -23.03 12.61
C LYS A 296 -18.06 -23.51 12.02
N PRO A 297 -18.04 -24.55 11.17
CA PRO A 297 -16.77 -25.03 10.61
C PRO A 297 -16.08 -23.94 9.80
N ILE A 298 -14.76 -23.81 10.00
CA ILE A 298 -13.92 -22.83 9.31
C ILE A 298 -12.85 -23.57 8.49
N ILE A 299 -12.66 -23.12 7.25
CA ILE A 299 -11.51 -23.47 6.43
C ILE A 299 -10.52 -22.32 6.50
N LEU A 300 -9.27 -22.62 6.87
CA LEU A 300 -8.20 -21.64 6.88
C LEU A 300 -7.49 -21.62 5.53
N PHE A 301 -7.40 -20.47 4.89
CA PHE A 301 -6.55 -20.24 3.73
C PHE A 301 -5.21 -19.66 4.17
N ILE A 302 -4.12 -20.31 3.75
CA ILE A 302 -2.75 -19.88 4.02
C ILE A 302 -2.10 -19.59 2.67
N ASP A 303 -1.92 -18.30 2.36
CA ASP A 303 -1.09 -17.90 1.23
C ASP A 303 0.39 -18.09 1.58
N GLU A 304 1.20 -18.36 0.56
CA GLU A 304 2.63 -18.62 0.71
C GLU A 304 2.94 -19.61 1.85
N ALA A 305 2.27 -20.76 1.86
CA ALA A 305 2.33 -21.73 2.96
C ALA A 305 3.75 -22.22 3.30
N HIS A 306 4.70 -22.09 2.37
CA HIS A 306 6.12 -22.35 2.60
C HIS A 306 6.72 -21.45 3.70
N THR A 307 6.19 -20.25 3.92
CA THR A 307 6.67 -19.33 4.96
C THR A 307 6.43 -19.85 6.38
N LEU A 308 5.37 -20.64 6.57
CA LEU A 308 5.02 -21.29 7.84
C LEU A 308 5.62 -22.69 7.97
N ILE A 309 5.85 -23.37 6.84
CA ILE A 309 6.23 -24.79 6.81
C ILE A 309 7.74 -24.97 6.60
N GLY A 310 8.40 -24.03 5.93
CA GLY A 310 9.80 -24.10 5.54
C GLY A 310 10.76 -23.92 6.71
N ALA A 311 11.75 -24.81 6.79
CA ALA A 311 12.88 -24.69 7.71
C ALA A 311 13.80 -23.53 7.27
N GLY A 312 13.47 -22.29 7.64
CA GLY A 312 14.35 -21.15 7.37
C GLY A 312 13.70 -19.80 7.07
N GLY A 313 12.43 -19.57 7.43
CA GLY A 313 11.88 -18.21 7.34
C GLY A 313 12.62 -17.21 8.27
N ALA A 314 12.36 -15.92 8.09
CA ALA A 314 12.94 -14.84 8.89
C ALA A 314 12.83 -15.15 10.40
N ALA A 315 13.81 -14.70 11.18
CA ALA A 315 13.96 -15.04 12.60
C ALA A 315 12.60 -15.05 13.35
N GLY A 316 12.10 -16.25 13.70
CA GLY A 316 10.85 -16.44 14.44
C GLY A 316 9.79 -17.34 13.78
N THR A 317 9.81 -17.58 12.46
CA THR A 317 8.77 -18.39 11.80
C THR A 317 9.08 -19.89 11.68
N GLY A 318 10.34 -20.28 11.90
CA GLY A 318 10.84 -21.65 11.66
C GLY A 318 10.22 -22.77 12.51
N ASP A 319 9.41 -22.45 13.54
CA ASP A 319 8.76 -23.44 14.41
C ASP A 319 7.24 -23.57 14.18
N ALA A 320 6.66 -22.75 13.29
CA ALA A 320 5.21 -22.76 13.01
C ALA A 320 4.73 -24.10 12.43
N ALA A 321 5.60 -24.77 11.67
CA ALA A 321 5.36 -26.11 11.14
C ALA A 321 5.04 -27.13 12.24
N ASN A 322 5.65 -27.00 13.42
CA ASN A 322 5.42 -27.90 14.55
C ASN A 322 4.05 -27.69 15.21
N LEU A 323 3.46 -26.50 15.07
CA LEU A 323 2.09 -26.23 15.53
C LEU A 323 1.05 -26.72 14.52
N LEU A 324 1.32 -26.59 13.22
CA LEU A 324 0.39 -26.99 12.17
C LEU A 324 0.34 -28.50 11.94
N LYS A 325 1.48 -29.19 11.99
CA LYS A 325 1.56 -30.65 11.72
C LYS A 325 0.61 -31.47 12.60
N PRO A 326 0.52 -31.29 13.93
CA PRO A 326 -0.41 -32.05 14.76
C PRO A 326 -1.88 -31.76 14.42
N ALA A 327 -2.25 -30.50 14.21
CA ALA A 327 -3.62 -30.09 13.89
C ALA A 327 -4.08 -30.66 12.54
N LEU A 328 -3.21 -30.64 11.53
CA LEU A 328 -3.42 -31.26 10.22
C LEU A 328 -3.46 -32.79 10.31
N ALA A 329 -2.59 -33.39 11.13
CA ALA A 329 -2.53 -34.84 11.32
C ALA A 329 -3.78 -35.41 12.02
N ARG A 330 -4.38 -34.66 12.95
CA ARG A 330 -5.64 -35.07 13.59
C ARG A 330 -6.85 -34.83 12.70
N GLY A 331 -6.72 -34.03 11.64
CA GLY A 331 -7.83 -33.69 10.73
C GLY A 331 -8.83 -32.70 11.34
N GLU A 332 -8.44 -32.07 12.45
CA GLU A 332 -9.20 -31.03 13.17
C GLU A 332 -9.12 -29.67 12.47
N LEU A 333 -8.06 -29.45 11.68
CA LEU A 333 -7.85 -28.23 10.91
C LEU A 333 -8.02 -28.52 9.42
N ARG A 334 -9.00 -27.87 8.78
CA ARG A 334 -9.15 -27.88 7.31
C ARG A 334 -8.45 -26.66 6.73
N THR A 335 -7.60 -26.88 5.74
CA THR A 335 -6.75 -25.84 5.18
C THR A 335 -6.74 -25.86 3.66
N VAL A 336 -6.81 -24.68 3.05
CA VAL A 336 -6.43 -24.44 1.65
C VAL A 336 -5.08 -23.74 1.70
N ALA A 337 -4.07 -24.24 1.00
CA ALA A 337 -2.74 -23.63 0.98
C ALA A 337 -2.37 -23.17 -0.44
N ALA A 338 -1.52 -22.15 -0.58
CA ALA A 338 -0.93 -21.76 -1.85
C ALA A 338 0.59 -21.61 -1.74
N THR A 339 1.33 -22.02 -2.78
CA THR A 339 2.80 -21.94 -2.83
C THR A 339 3.28 -22.03 -4.29
N THR A 340 4.55 -21.70 -4.55
CA THR A 340 5.17 -21.98 -5.85
C THR A 340 5.52 -23.46 -5.99
N TRP A 341 5.71 -23.92 -7.22
CA TRP A 341 6.09 -25.32 -7.46
C TRP A 341 7.48 -25.64 -6.88
N ALA A 342 8.41 -24.68 -6.96
CA ALA A 342 9.76 -24.82 -6.40
C ALA A 342 9.71 -25.00 -4.87
N GLU A 343 8.99 -24.12 -4.17
CA GLU A 343 8.79 -24.20 -2.72
C GLU A 343 8.08 -25.49 -2.29
N TYR A 344 7.07 -25.93 -3.03
CA TYR A 344 6.39 -27.19 -2.76
C TYR A 344 7.37 -28.36 -2.77
N LYS A 345 8.20 -28.46 -3.81
CA LYS A 345 9.23 -29.51 -3.91
C LYS A 345 10.29 -29.41 -2.82
N GLU A 346 10.68 -28.19 -2.47
CA GLU A 346 11.75 -27.97 -1.51
C GLU A 346 11.33 -28.26 -0.07
N HIS A 347 10.14 -27.81 0.32
CA HIS A 347 9.72 -27.75 1.74
C HIS A 347 8.56 -28.70 2.09
N ILE A 348 7.67 -29.03 1.15
CA ILE A 348 6.44 -29.78 1.44
C ILE A 348 6.55 -31.24 0.98
N GLU A 349 7.04 -31.49 -0.24
CA GLU A 349 7.16 -32.83 -0.81
C GLU A 349 8.12 -33.73 -0.02
N LYS A 350 9.18 -33.13 0.55
CA LYS A 350 10.17 -33.84 1.37
C LYS A 350 9.64 -34.28 2.74
N ASP A 351 8.51 -33.74 3.20
CA ASP A 351 7.92 -34.07 4.51
C ASP A 351 6.77 -35.09 4.36
N PRO A 352 6.94 -36.35 4.80
CA PRO A 352 5.91 -37.38 4.72
C PRO A 352 4.65 -37.06 5.53
N ALA A 353 4.73 -36.24 6.58
CA ALA A 353 3.58 -35.87 7.40
C ALA A 353 2.64 -34.93 6.64
N LEU A 354 3.20 -34.00 5.87
CA LEU A 354 2.45 -33.00 5.11
C LEU A 354 1.89 -33.57 3.80
N THR A 355 2.67 -34.34 3.06
CA THR A 355 2.22 -35.01 1.82
C THR A 355 1.06 -36.00 2.04
N ARG A 356 0.92 -36.56 3.25
CA ARG A 356 -0.23 -37.39 3.64
C ARG A 356 -1.50 -36.59 3.93
N ARG A 357 -1.42 -35.27 4.07
CA ARG A 357 -2.54 -34.39 4.43
C ARG A 357 -2.93 -33.42 3.34
N PHE A 358 -1.98 -33.03 2.50
CA PHE A 358 -2.23 -32.16 1.36
C PHE A 358 -2.44 -32.95 0.07
N GLN A 359 -3.34 -32.44 -0.78
CA GLN A 359 -3.52 -32.88 -2.15
C GLN A 359 -3.20 -31.71 -3.08
N VAL A 360 -2.29 -31.94 -4.03
CA VAL A 360 -1.86 -30.91 -4.98
C VAL A 360 -2.97 -30.59 -5.98
N VAL A 361 -3.20 -29.29 -6.18
CA VAL A 361 -4.01 -28.69 -7.23
C VAL A 361 -3.07 -27.82 -8.05
N LYS A 362 -2.75 -28.25 -9.27
CA LYS A 362 -1.82 -27.51 -10.13
C LYS A 362 -2.56 -26.36 -10.82
N VAL A 363 -2.13 -25.13 -10.55
CA VAL A 363 -2.66 -23.93 -11.20
C VAL A 363 -1.66 -23.51 -12.27
N GLU A 364 -2.02 -23.78 -13.53
CA GLU A 364 -1.17 -23.45 -14.67
C GLU A 364 -1.46 -22.05 -15.20
N GLU A 365 -0.46 -21.48 -15.88
CA GLU A 365 -0.63 -20.26 -16.66
C GLU A 365 -1.69 -20.50 -17.74
N PRO A 366 -2.73 -19.66 -17.83
CA PRO A 366 -3.77 -19.81 -18.83
C PRO A 366 -3.23 -19.46 -20.21
N GLY A 367 -3.69 -20.17 -21.24
CA GLY A 367 -3.46 -19.76 -22.63
C GLY A 367 -4.13 -18.42 -22.96
N GLU A 368 -3.72 -17.79 -24.08
CA GLU A 368 -4.16 -16.44 -24.45
C GLU A 368 -5.69 -16.27 -24.44
N ASP A 369 -6.45 -17.19 -25.05
CA ASP A 369 -7.91 -17.10 -25.11
C ASP A 369 -8.56 -17.15 -23.72
N ALA A 370 -8.01 -17.96 -22.82
CA ALA A 370 -8.50 -18.05 -21.44
C ALA A 370 -8.12 -16.78 -20.66
N ALA A 371 -6.91 -16.28 -20.83
CA ALA A 371 -6.45 -15.03 -20.23
C ALA A 371 -7.28 -13.83 -20.70
N ILE A 372 -7.64 -13.74 -21.98
CA ILE A 372 -8.52 -12.69 -22.50
C ILE A 372 -9.88 -12.72 -21.79
N ARG A 373 -10.48 -13.89 -21.61
CA ARG A 373 -11.75 -14.03 -20.86
C ARG A 373 -11.60 -13.62 -19.40
N MET A 374 -10.47 -13.95 -18.76
CA MET A 374 -10.16 -13.52 -17.40
C MET A 374 -10.05 -12.00 -17.29
N VAL A 375 -9.27 -11.36 -18.16
CA VAL A 375 -9.04 -9.91 -18.15
C VAL A 375 -10.33 -9.14 -18.43
N ARG A 376 -11.23 -9.66 -19.29
CA ARG A 376 -12.58 -9.09 -19.49
C ARG A 376 -13.39 -9.00 -18.21
N GLY A 377 -13.26 -9.97 -17.30
CA GLY A 377 -13.93 -9.94 -15.99
C GLY A 377 -13.46 -8.80 -15.10
N VAL A 378 -12.17 -8.45 -15.19
CA VAL A 378 -11.54 -7.40 -14.38
C VAL A 378 -11.63 -6.02 -15.05
N ALA A 379 -11.81 -5.97 -16.38
CA ALA A 379 -11.86 -4.73 -17.15
C ALA A 379 -12.90 -3.74 -16.60
N ALA A 380 -14.11 -4.20 -16.24
CA ALA A 380 -15.14 -3.32 -15.69
C ALA A 380 -14.75 -2.65 -14.36
N VAL A 381 -13.92 -3.32 -13.56
CA VAL A 381 -13.40 -2.77 -12.29
C VAL A 381 -12.35 -1.70 -12.58
N LEU A 382 -11.44 -1.97 -13.53
CA LEU A 382 -10.42 -1.01 -13.97
C LEU A 382 -11.03 0.23 -14.62
N GLU A 383 -12.03 0.06 -15.49
CA GLU A 383 -12.78 1.16 -16.11
C GLU A 383 -13.37 2.08 -15.05
N LYS A 384 -14.03 1.50 -14.04
CA LYS A 384 -14.66 2.27 -12.95
C LYS A 384 -13.61 2.99 -12.10
N HIS A 385 -12.48 2.35 -11.81
CA HIS A 385 -11.43 2.90 -10.97
C HIS A 385 -10.74 4.10 -11.65
N HIS A 386 -10.34 3.93 -12.90
CA HIS A 386 -9.61 4.95 -13.67
C HIS A 386 -10.52 5.94 -14.41
N LYS A 387 -11.83 5.69 -14.45
CA LYS A 387 -12.82 6.46 -15.23
C LYS A 387 -12.48 6.53 -16.73
N VAL A 388 -11.89 5.47 -17.25
CA VAL A 388 -11.56 5.32 -18.68
C VAL A 388 -12.38 4.20 -19.29
N GLU A 389 -12.49 4.21 -20.61
CA GLU A 389 -13.11 3.12 -21.37
C GLU A 389 -12.06 2.18 -21.92
N ILE A 390 -12.28 0.88 -21.75
CA ILE A 390 -11.38 -0.17 -22.22
C ILE A 390 -12.05 -0.89 -23.38
N LEU A 391 -11.50 -0.71 -24.58
CA LEU A 391 -11.93 -1.46 -25.76
C LEU A 391 -11.51 -2.93 -25.67
N ASP A 392 -12.31 -3.84 -26.22
CA ASP A 392 -11.97 -5.28 -26.23
C ASP A 392 -10.66 -5.56 -26.97
N GLU A 393 -10.37 -4.81 -28.03
CA GLU A 393 -9.11 -4.89 -28.76
C GLU A 393 -7.91 -4.54 -27.87
N ALA A 394 -8.07 -3.59 -26.94
CA ALA A 394 -7.03 -3.23 -25.98
C ALA A 394 -6.77 -4.38 -24.99
N ILE A 395 -7.82 -5.10 -24.57
CA ILE A 395 -7.68 -6.31 -23.74
C ILE A 395 -6.93 -7.41 -24.49
N GLN A 396 -7.31 -7.68 -25.74
CA GLN A 396 -6.63 -8.67 -26.58
C GLN A 396 -5.16 -8.30 -26.81
N ALA A 397 -4.88 -7.03 -27.09
CA ALA A 397 -3.53 -6.51 -27.27
C ALA A 397 -2.71 -6.63 -25.98
N ALA A 398 -3.28 -6.26 -24.82
CA ALA A 398 -2.60 -6.37 -23.53
C ALA A 398 -2.20 -7.81 -23.23
N VAL A 399 -3.07 -8.80 -23.50
CA VAL A 399 -2.74 -10.22 -23.33
C VAL A 399 -1.66 -10.66 -24.30
N ARG A 400 -1.83 -10.46 -25.61
CA ARG A 400 -0.88 -10.93 -26.64
C ARG A 400 0.50 -10.29 -26.49
N LEU A 401 0.56 -8.99 -26.28
CA LEU A 401 1.82 -8.25 -26.15
C LEU A 401 2.53 -8.60 -24.84
N SER A 402 1.81 -8.67 -23.71
CA SER A 402 2.44 -9.07 -22.45
C SER A 402 2.92 -10.52 -22.49
N HIS A 403 2.14 -11.43 -23.10
CA HIS A 403 2.54 -12.82 -23.29
C HIS A 403 3.85 -12.94 -24.08
N ARG A 404 3.97 -12.19 -25.19
CA ARG A 404 5.14 -12.23 -26.08
C ARG A 404 6.37 -11.51 -25.53
N TYR A 405 6.20 -10.35 -24.92
CA TYR A 405 7.31 -9.43 -24.59
C TYR A 405 7.67 -9.37 -23.11
N ILE A 406 6.87 -9.98 -22.22
CA ILE A 406 7.13 -10.03 -20.77
C ILE A 406 7.21 -11.51 -20.33
N PRO A 407 8.32 -12.22 -20.62
CA PRO A 407 8.45 -13.64 -20.32
C PRO A 407 8.71 -13.93 -18.83
N ALA A 408 9.15 -12.93 -18.05
CA ALA A 408 9.49 -13.09 -16.64
C ALA A 408 8.26 -13.11 -15.70
N ARG A 409 7.05 -12.86 -16.21
CA ARG A 409 5.80 -12.85 -15.45
C ARG A 409 4.76 -13.71 -16.18
N GLN A 410 3.76 -14.17 -15.45
CA GLN A 410 2.72 -15.05 -15.98
C GLN A 410 1.40 -14.35 -16.25
N LEU A 411 0.65 -14.88 -17.22
CA LEU A 411 -0.76 -14.58 -17.38
C LEU A 411 -1.58 -15.16 -16.20
N PRO A 412 -2.70 -14.52 -15.82
CA PRO A 412 -3.24 -13.27 -16.36
C PRO A 412 -2.61 -12.00 -15.76
N ASP A 413 -1.83 -12.11 -14.67
CA ASP A 413 -1.31 -10.98 -13.90
C ASP A 413 -0.57 -9.92 -14.73
N LYS A 414 0.37 -10.33 -15.60
CA LYS A 414 1.10 -9.38 -16.44
C LYS A 414 0.21 -8.57 -17.39
N ALA A 415 -0.88 -9.17 -17.89
CA ALA A 415 -1.81 -8.50 -18.79
C ALA A 415 -2.68 -7.49 -18.03
N ILE A 416 -3.15 -7.87 -16.82
CA ILE A 416 -3.90 -6.98 -15.93
C ILE A 416 -3.04 -5.79 -15.51
N SER A 417 -1.80 -6.04 -15.06
CA SER A 417 -0.84 -5.01 -14.66
C SER A 417 -0.48 -4.06 -15.81
N LEU A 418 -0.33 -4.57 -17.03
CA LEU A 418 -0.12 -3.74 -18.22
C LEU A 418 -1.35 -2.89 -18.51
N LEU A 419 -2.55 -3.47 -18.48
CA LEU A 419 -3.80 -2.77 -18.76
C LEU A 419 -4.07 -1.68 -17.73
N ASP A 420 -3.84 -1.96 -16.45
CA ASP A 420 -3.95 -1.00 -15.34
C ASP A 420 -3.00 0.20 -15.53
N THR A 421 -1.74 -0.06 -15.89
CA THR A 421 -0.74 0.99 -16.19
C THR A 421 -1.19 1.87 -17.36
N VAL A 422 -1.76 1.27 -18.40
CA VAL A 422 -2.27 2.02 -19.56
C VAL A 422 -3.50 2.85 -19.17
N CYS A 423 -4.42 2.30 -18.38
CA CYS A 423 -5.60 3.02 -17.89
C CYS A 423 -5.19 4.25 -17.07
N ALA A 424 -4.25 4.09 -16.14
CA ALA A 424 -3.70 5.19 -15.35
C ALA A 424 -3.09 6.27 -16.24
N ARG A 425 -2.31 5.88 -17.26
CA ARG A 425 -1.71 6.83 -18.21
C ARG A 425 -2.75 7.62 -19.00
N VAL A 426 -3.80 6.95 -19.47
CA VAL A 426 -4.91 7.59 -20.19
C VAL A 426 -5.64 8.57 -19.27
N ALA A 427 -5.96 8.15 -18.04
CA ALA A 427 -6.61 9.03 -17.05
C ALA A 427 -5.79 10.28 -16.76
N VAL A 428 -4.47 10.14 -16.56
CA VAL A 428 -3.56 11.29 -16.38
C VAL A 428 -3.56 12.19 -17.62
N SER A 429 -3.52 11.62 -18.83
CA SER A 429 -3.50 12.40 -20.07
C SER A 429 -4.78 13.20 -20.31
N GLN A 430 -5.94 12.72 -19.83
CA GLN A 430 -7.21 13.44 -19.95
C GLN A 430 -7.29 14.68 -19.04
N HIS A 431 -6.52 14.68 -17.94
CA HIS A 431 -6.44 15.82 -17.01
C HIS A 431 -5.25 16.74 -17.27
N ALA A 432 -4.29 16.31 -18.10
CA ALA A 432 -3.11 17.10 -18.44
C ALA A 432 -3.45 18.21 -19.44
N THR A 433 -2.78 19.35 -19.29
CA THR A 433 -2.76 20.40 -20.32
C THR A 433 -2.10 19.83 -21.59
N PRO A 434 -2.73 19.95 -22.77
CA PRO A 434 -2.13 19.48 -24.02
C PRO A 434 -0.78 20.15 -24.27
N ALA A 435 0.17 19.40 -24.84
CA ALA A 435 1.52 19.91 -25.12
C ALA A 435 1.51 21.20 -25.95
N GLU A 436 0.59 21.34 -26.90
CA GLU A 436 0.43 22.57 -27.70
C GLU A 436 0.10 23.79 -26.83
N VAL A 437 -0.79 23.63 -25.83
CA VAL A 437 -1.14 24.72 -24.91
C VAL A 437 0.04 25.04 -24.00
N GLU A 438 0.72 24.02 -23.47
CA GLU A 438 1.89 24.19 -22.60
C GLU A 438 3.06 24.89 -23.32
N ASP A 439 3.32 24.55 -24.59
CA ASP A 439 4.36 25.18 -25.39
C ASP A 439 4.07 26.67 -25.65
N ILE A 440 2.81 27.01 -25.93
CA ILE A 440 2.38 28.41 -26.10
C ILE A 440 2.50 29.18 -24.77
N GLU A 441 2.13 28.57 -23.64
CA GLU A 441 2.27 29.17 -22.31
C GLU A 441 3.74 29.44 -21.95
N ARG A 442 4.64 28.50 -22.23
CA ARG A 442 6.08 28.69 -22.02
C ARG A 442 6.64 29.81 -22.89
N ARG A 443 6.20 29.89 -24.15
CA ARG A 443 6.58 30.99 -25.06
C ARG A 443 6.09 32.34 -24.56
N LEU A 444 4.86 32.40 -24.03
CA LEU A 444 4.30 33.60 -23.42
C LEU A 444 5.16 34.05 -22.23
N GLN A 445 5.48 33.14 -21.31
CA GLN A 445 6.32 33.43 -20.14
C GLN A 445 7.70 33.96 -20.55
N SER A 446 8.34 33.35 -21.57
CA SER A 446 9.64 33.81 -22.07
C SER A 446 9.57 35.25 -22.60
N LEU A 447 8.53 35.59 -23.37
CA LEU A 447 8.35 36.94 -23.90
C LEU A 447 8.01 37.97 -22.81
N GLU A 448 7.28 37.56 -21.76
CA GLU A 448 6.98 38.42 -20.62
C GLU A 448 8.24 38.75 -19.79
N VAL A 449 9.13 37.77 -19.62
CA VAL A 449 10.46 37.99 -19.02
C VAL A 449 11.29 38.94 -19.86
N GLU A 450 11.31 38.75 -21.18
CA GLU A 450 12.03 39.64 -22.11
C GLU A 450 11.47 41.07 -22.07
N SER A 451 10.15 41.23 -22.08
CA SER A 451 9.49 42.54 -21.92
C SER A 451 9.89 43.23 -20.62
N ALA A 452 9.94 42.49 -19.50
CA ALA A 452 10.35 43.05 -18.21
C ALA A 452 11.84 43.43 -18.16
N ILE A 453 12.70 42.77 -18.93
CA ILE A 453 14.11 43.17 -19.10
C ILE A 453 14.18 44.46 -19.93
N ILE A 454 13.48 44.51 -21.07
CA ILE A 454 13.38 45.67 -21.95
C ILE A 454 12.92 46.93 -21.18
N ASP A 455 11.87 46.80 -20.36
CA ASP A 455 11.35 47.93 -19.59
C ASP A 455 12.36 48.45 -18.55
N ARG A 456 13.14 47.55 -17.94
CA ARG A 456 14.22 47.95 -17.01
C ARG A 456 15.38 48.64 -17.73
N GLU A 457 15.77 48.15 -18.90
CA GLU A 457 16.83 48.77 -19.71
C GLU A 457 16.43 50.15 -20.22
N GLY A 458 15.19 50.30 -20.68
CA GLY A 458 14.62 51.58 -21.08
C GLY A 458 14.59 52.61 -19.94
N ALA A 459 14.32 52.17 -18.70
CA ALA A 459 14.34 53.04 -17.52
C ALA A 459 15.74 53.60 -17.20
N VAL A 460 16.82 52.94 -17.64
CA VAL A 460 18.21 53.38 -17.47
C VAL A 460 18.72 54.15 -18.70
N GLY A 461 17.86 54.38 -19.71
CA GLY A 461 18.16 55.19 -20.89
C GLY A 461 18.81 54.44 -22.04
N ILE A 462 18.74 53.11 -22.06
CA ILE A 462 19.15 52.29 -23.21
C ILE A 462 18.08 52.40 -24.30
N ASP A 463 18.48 52.53 -25.58
CA ASP A 463 17.54 52.52 -26.69
C ASP A 463 16.97 51.11 -26.91
N VAL A 464 15.66 50.99 -26.73
CA VAL A 464 14.92 49.71 -26.77
C VAL A 464 13.67 49.77 -27.64
N ALA A 465 13.44 50.87 -28.39
CA ALA A 465 12.16 51.13 -29.04
C ALA A 465 11.75 50.03 -30.03
N ASP A 466 12.65 49.63 -30.93
CA ASP A 466 12.39 48.60 -31.94
C ASP A 466 12.16 47.23 -31.29
N ARG A 467 13.04 46.82 -30.36
CA ARG A 467 12.94 45.54 -29.66
C ARG A 467 11.66 45.45 -28.81
N LYS A 468 11.25 46.56 -28.19
CA LYS A 468 9.99 46.65 -27.44
C LYS A 468 8.79 46.43 -28.36
N SER A 469 8.76 47.10 -29.51
CA SER A 469 7.67 46.94 -30.49
C SER A 469 7.58 45.51 -31.03
N GLU A 470 8.71 44.85 -31.28
CA GLU A 470 8.75 43.45 -31.73
C GLU A 470 8.20 42.49 -30.68
N VAL A 471 8.63 42.62 -29.42
CA VAL A 471 8.17 41.78 -28.31
C VAL A 471 6.69 42.03 -27.98
N GLU A 472 6.22 43.27 -28.02
CA GLU A 472 4.79 43.59 -27.82
C GLU A 472 3.90 42.96 -28.90
N SER A 473 4.34 42.99 -30.17
CA SER A 473 3.66 42.33 -31.28
C SER A 473 3.64 40.80 -31.13
N ALA A 474 4.79 40.22 -30.74
CA ALA A 474 4.90 38.79 -30.46
C ALA A 474 4.01 38.36 -29.28
N LEU A 475 3.96 39.16 -28.20
CA LEU A 475 3.08 38.94 -27.05
C LEU A 475 1.60 38.97 -27.44
N ALA A 476 1.19 39.94 -28.28
CA ALA A 476 -0.19 40.03 -28.76
C ALA A 476 -0.59 38.80 -29.59
N THR A 477 0.32 38.32 -30.44
CA THR A 477 0.13 37.12 -31.26
C THR A 477 0.00 35.88 -30.38
N VAL A 478 0.98 35.62 -29.50
CA VAL A 478 0.99 34.45 -28.62
C VAL A 478 -0.20 34.43 -27.66
N ARG A 479 -0.65 35.58 -27.15
CA ARG A 479 -1.87 35.66 -26.33
C ARG A 479 -3.14 35.29 -27.11
N THR A 480 -3.19 35.66 -28.39
CA THR A 480 -4.31 35.30 -29.28
C THR A 480 -4.31 33.79 -29.57
N ASP A 481 -3.14 33.24 -29.88
CA ASP A 481 -2.96 31.80 -30.12
C ASP A 481 -3.32 30.98 -28.86
N LEU A 482 -2.85 31.41 -27.68
CA LEU A 482 -3.16 30.77 -26.41
C LEU A 482 -4.66 30.75 -26.12
N LYS A 483 -5.34 31.87 -26.37
CA LYS A 483 -6.80 31.96 -26.21
C LYS A 483 -7.53 31.00 -27.15
N GLY A 484 -7.08 30.89 -28.40
CA GLY A 484 -7.62 29.96 -29.38
C GLY A 484 -7.40 28.49 -28.99
N ALA A 485 -6.18 28.14 -28.60
CA ALA A 485 -5.80 26.78 -28.19
C ALA A 485 -6.56 26.35 -26.92
N ARG A 486 -6.67 27.22 -25.91
CA ARG A 486 -7.46 26.95 -24.70
C ARG A 486 -8.95 26.77 -25.02
N ALA A 487 -9.52 27.63 -25.86
CA ALA A 487 -10.92 27.50 -26.26
C ALA A 487 -11.22 26.19 -27.01
N ARG A 488 -10.30 25.76 -27.90
CA ARG A 488 -10.39 24.44 -28.55
C ARG A 488 -10.32 23.31 -27.52
N TRP A 489 -9.35 23.36 -26.60
CA TRP A 489 -9.18 22.34 -25.57
C TRP A 489 -10.41 22.23 -24.66
N ASP A 490 -10.96 23.36 -24.20
CA ASP A 490 -12.18 23.37 -23.38
C ASP A 490 -13.38 22.78 -24.13
N CYS A 491 -13.51 23.05 -25.44
CA CYS A 491 -14.55 22.48 -26.29
C CYS A 491 -14.38 20.95 -26.45
N GLU A 492 -13.17 20.50 -26.75
CA GLU A 492 -12.86 19.07 -26.89
C GLU A 492 -13.09 18.31 -25.58
N ARG A 493 -12.68 18.89 -24.45
CA ARG A 493 -12.92 18.33 -23.12
C ARG A 493 -14.42 18.18 -22.85
N ALA A 494 -15.21 19.21 -23.12
CA ALA A 494 -16.66 19.16 -22.96
C ALA A 494 -17.33 18.08 -23.84
N LEU A 495 -16.87 17.93 -25.09
CA LEU A 495 -17.36 16.89 -25.99
C LEU A 495 -16.99 15.47 -25.50
N VAL A 496 -15.76 15.29 -24.99
CA VAL A 496 -15.34 14.01 -24.41
C VAL A 496 -16.18 13.66 -23.19
N ASP A 497 -16.41 14.62 -22.29
CA ASP A 497 -17.27 14.44 -21.12
C ASP A 497 -18.70 14.05 -21.54
N GLU A 498 -19.27 14.72 -22.54
CA GLU A 498 -20.60 14.38 -23.08
C GLU A 498 -20.63 12.96 -23.68
N VAL A 499 -19.61 12.58 -24.44
CA VAL A 499 -19.51 11.23 -25.02
C VAL A 499 -19.40 10.16 -23.94
N LEU A 500 -18.60 10.39 -22.89
CA LEU A 500 -18.46 9.47 -21.76
C LEU A 500 -19.78 9.31 -21.01
N ASP A 501 -20.49 10.41 -20.76
CA ASP A 501 -21.82 10.40 -20.12
C ASP A 501 -22.87 9.66 -20.96
N LEU A 502 -22.92 9.93 -22.26
CA LEU A 502 -23.85 9.25 -23.18
C LEU A 502 -23.56 7.75 -23.25
N ARG A 503 -22.27 7.35 -23.32
CA ARG A 503 -21.86 5.94 -23.28
C ARG A 503 -22.24 5.28 -21.96
N ALA A 504 -22.07 5.97 -20.84
CA ALA A 504 -22.47 5.46 -19.52
C ALA A 504 -23.99 5.22 -19.45
N ARG A 505 -24.81 6.15 -19.96
CA ARG A 505 -26.27 6.01 -20.04
C ARG A 505 -26.70 4.85 -20.94
N LEU A 506 -26.10 4.71 -22.12
CA LEU A 506 -26.38 3.59 -23.03
C LEU A 506 -26.03 2.24 -22.38
N ARG A 507 -24.88 2.14 -21.70
CA ARG A 507 -24.50 0.91 -20.98
C ARG A 507 -25.45 0.59 -19.83
N ALA A 508 -25.93 1.59 -19.10
CA ALA A 508 -26.92 1.39 -18.05
C ALA A 508 -28.24 0.84 -18.60
N HIS A 509 -28.68 1.34 -19.77
CA HIS A 509 -29.89 0.87 -20.44
C HIS A 509 -29.79 -0.58 -20.95
N TYR A 510 -28.61 -1.06 -21.32
CA TYR A 510 -28.39 -2.46 -21.74
C TYR A 510 -28.07 -3.42 -20.58
N ARG A 511 -27.84 -2.90 -19.36
CA ARG A 511 -27.62 -3.71 -18.14
C ARG A 511 -28.89 -3.92 -17.31
N ALA A 512 -29.95 -3.17 -17.58
CA ALA A 512 -31.32 -3.44 -17.11
C ALA A 512 -32.00 -4.43 -18.08
#